data_AF-A0A7K1G8Q0-F1
#
_entry.id   AF-A0A7K1G8Q0-F1
#
_cell.length_a   1.000
_cell.length_b   1.000
_cell.length_c   1.000
_cell.angle_alpha   90.00
_cell.angle_beta   90.00
_cell.angle_gamma   90.00
#
_symmetry.space_group_name_H-M   'P 1'
#
loop_
_entity.id
_entity.type
_entity.pdbx_description
1 polymer ?
#
loop_
_entity_poly.entity_id
_entity_poly.type
_entity_poly.pdbx_seq_one_letter_code
_entity_poly.pdbx_strand_id
1 'polypeptide(L)'
;MTDKSQLRSSIFRHLDGLAVAPVAIALKNNGVLEFILNKKQIQLAELTTAFKANEGYLNVGLRILASQGFLDYEVDNGSQEIVISVNEKTETAFSLFHLYEDVVDLLKFSTQFHPRIFEDAPFEKLNLIFEKYKKNYGIEKSEDNLTNSIQDQILKHIEGYLIGPTVVRLAMNGMFHKYFMETSFRPEEFHKSPENFKKILDFFVHLGWFLEKNGNYQFTEVGLFYAKRASAYGVTVSYLPTFAKIEDLIFGDPAVLRMIADGENEIHVDREMNVWGSGGAHDTYFKVVDEILVKLFNLPIEEQPKGILDMGCGNGAFLQHIFEVIDRQTLRGKMLNEYPLFLVGADYNQTALKVTRANLIKADIWAKVIWGDIGNPNVLSDDLKENYNIDLKDLLNVRTFLDHNRIWENPKHIDKNRISKSTGAFAYRGKRISNNLVEDNLLEHLQKWSPYVSKFGLLLIELHTVNPKLTANNLGKTPATAYDATHGFSDQYIIETDVFNSVAAEAGLFPDPAIFRRFPDADIATVSINLLKGN
;
A
#
# COMPACT_ATOMS: atom_id res chain seq x y z
N MET A 1 29.74 6.89 -9.18
CA MET A 1 28.44 7.55 -8.94
C MET A 1 27.43 6.45 -8.67
N THR A 2 26.77 6.50 -7.52
CA THR A 2 25.77 5.50 -7.11
C THR A 2 24.51 5.62 -7.97
N ASP A 3 24.11 4.55 -8.65
CA ASP A 3 22.88 4.56 -9.47
C ASP A 3 21.64 4.53 -8.57
N LYS A 4 21.02 5.70 -8.40
CA LYS A 4 19.78 5.88 -7.62
C LYS A 4 18.61 5.03 -8.15
N SER A 5 18.62 4.65 -9.43
CA SER A 5 17.62 3.75 -10.02
C SER A 5 17.76 2.34 -9.45
N GLN A 6 18.99 1.81 -9.40
CA GLN A 6 19.26 0.50 -8.81
C GLN A 6 18.93 0.46 -7.31
N LEU A 7 19.27 1.50 -6.55
CA LEU A 7 18.92 1.54 -5.12
C LEU A 7 17.40 1.57 -4.90
N ARG A 8 16.64 2.27 -5.76
CA ARG A 8 15.17 2.26 -5.72
C ARG A 8 14.61 0.89 -6.09
N SER A 9 15.21 0.23 -7.07
CA SER A 9 14.87 -1.14 -7.47
C SER A 9 15.01 -2.11 -6.32
N SER A 10 16.07 -1.99 -5.52
CA SER A 10 16.22 -2.77 -4.29
C SER A 10 15.08 -2.53 -3.31
N ILE A 11 14.66 -1.28 -3.07
CA ILE A 11 13.49 -0.99 -2.19
C ILE A 11 12.28 -1.80 -2.66
N PHE A 12 11.91 -1.72 -3.94
CA PHE A 12 10.72 -2.44 -4.43
C PHE A 12 10.86 -3.96 -4.29
N ARG A 13 12.03 -4.53 -4.60
CA ARG A 13 12.30 -5.98 -4.40
C ARG A 13 12.24 -6.40 -2.93
N HIS A 14 12.62 -5.51 -2.02
CA HIS A 14 12.48 -5.76 -0.59
C HIS A 14 11.01 -5.81 -0.17
N LEU A 15 10.18 -4.87 -0.68
CA LEU A 15 8.73 -4.88 -0.42
C LEU A 15 8.09 -6.14 -0.99
N ASP A 16 8.47 -6.53 -2.21
CA ASP A 16 8.02 -7.77 -2.84
C ASP A 16 8.34 -8.98 -1.95
N GLY A 17 9.56 -9.03 -1.40
CA GLY A 17 9.99 -10.09 -0.49
C GLY A 17 9.10 -10.26 0.74
N LEU A 18 8.71 -9.13 1.36
CA LEU A 18 7.80 -9.11 2.51
C LEU A 18 6.44 -9.77 2.21
N ALA A 19 5.96 -9.65 0.97
CA ALA A 19 4.70 -10.25 0.54
C ALA A 19 4.86 -11.71 0.07
N VAL A 20 5.92 -11.99 -0.69
CA VAL A 20 6.08 -13.25 -1.43
C VAL A 20 6.49 -14.41 -0.53
N ALA A 21 7.43 -14.20 0.39
CA ALA A 21 7.94 -15.26 1.26
C ALA A 21 6.84 -15.99 2.08
N PRO A 22 5.92 -15.29 2.79
CA PRO A 22 4.88 -15.96 3.58
C PRO A 22 3.87 -16.71 2.70
N VAL A 23 3.56 -16.18 1.52
CA VAL A 23 2.70 -16.85 0.53
C VAL A 23 3.36 -18.12 0.00
N ALA A 24 4.63 -18.03 -0.41
CA ALA A 24 5.41 -19.15 -0.90
C ALA A 24 5.48 -20.29 0.13
N ILE A 25 5.76 -19.97 1.39
CA ILE A 25 5.82 -20.97 2.47
C ILE A 25 4.44 -21.57 2.77
N ALA A 26 3.38 -20.77 2.84
CA ALA A 26 2.02 -21.28 3.07
C ALA A 26 1.59 -22.27 1.97
N LEU A 27 1.84 -21.93 0.70
CA LEU A 27 1.52 -22.81 -0.43
C LEU A 27 2.41 -24.07 -0.46
N LYS A 28 3.69 -23.95 -0.09
CA LYS A 28 4.62 -25.08 0.03
C LYS A 28 4.18 -26.07 1.12
N ASN A 29 3.90 -25.57 2.33
CA ASN A 29 3.54 -26.40 3.49
C ASN A 29 2.26 -27.20 3.26
N ASN A 30 1.34 -26.67 2.45
CA ASN A 30 0.07 -27.30 2.13
C ASN A 30 0.10 -28.14 0.84
N GLY A 31 1.27 -28.30 0.19
CA GLY A 31 1.43 -29.16 -1.00
C GLY A 31 0.88 -28.58 -2.31
N VAL A 32 0.49 -27.31 -2.32
CA VAL A 32 -0.10 -26.65 -3.51
C VAL A 32 0.92 -26.56 -4.66
N LEU A 33 2.17 -26.24 -4.33
CA LEU A 33 3.23 -26.05 -5.32
C LEU A 33 3.53 -27.35 -6.11
N GLU A 34 3.64 -28.48 -5.40
CA GLU A 34 3.85 -29.80 -6.01
C GLU A 34 2.66 -30.18 -6.91
N PHE A 35 1.45 -29.90 -6.46
CA PHE A 35 0.24 -30.18 -7.23
C PHE A 35 0.19 -29.37 -8.54
N ILE A 36 0.58 -28.09 -8.50
CA ILE A 36 0.69 -27.26 -9.70
C ILE A 36 1.77 -27.81 -10.65
N LEU A 37 2.95 -28.20 -10.14
CA LEU A 37 4.02 -28.81 -10.97
C LEU A 37 3.56 -30.10 -11.66
N ASN A 38 2.83 -30.96 -10.94
CA ASN A 38 2.32 -32.22 -11.48
C ASN A 38 1.24 -32.01 -12.54
N LYS A 39 0.36 -31.03 -12.35
CA LYS A 39 -0.75 -30.74 -13.28
C LYS A 39 -0.33 -29.88 -14.46
N LYS A 40 0.73 -29.08 -14.32
CA LYS A 40 1.26 -28.07 -15.27
C LYS A 40 0.32 -26.92 -15.59
N GLN A 41 -0.97 -27.17 -15.70
CA GLN A 41 -2.02 -26.19 -15.91
C GLN A 41 -3.27 -26.63 -15.12
N ILE A 42 -3.89 -25.69 -14.40
CA ILE A 42 -5.03 -25.98 -13.53
C ILE A 42 -5.92 -24.76 -13.30
N GLN A 43 -7.23 -24.98 -13.12
CA GLN A 43 -8.13 -23.91 -12.70
C GLN A 43 -8.05 -23.62 -11.19
N LEU A 44 -8.24 -22.36 -10.80
CA LEU A 44 -8.31 -21.96 -9.39
C LEU A 44 -9.38 -22.75 -8.61
N ALA A 45 -10.53 -23.04 -9.22
CA ALA A 45 -11.60 -23.80 -8.60
C ALA A 45 -11.18 -25.24 -8.23
N GLU A 46 -10.35 -25.86 -9.07
CA GLU A 46 -9.79 -27.20 -8.80
C GLU A 46 -8.82 -27.16 -7.61
N LEU A 47 -7.93 -26.16 -7.55
CA LEU A 47 -7.03 -25.95 -6.41
C LEU A 47 -7.83 -25.71 -5.11
N THR A 48 -8.84 -24.84 -5.18
CA THR A 48 -9.72 -24.53 -4.06
C THR A 48 -10.38 -25.79 -3.51
N THR A 49 -10.90 -26.64 -4.40
CA THR A 49 -11.54 -27.90 -4.01
C THR A 49 -10.55 -28.89 -3.43
N ALA A 50 -9.38 -29.06 -4.05
CA ALA A 50 -8.36 -30.02 -3.64
C ALA A 50 -7.79 -29.70 -2.24
N PHE A 51 -7.59 -28.42 -1.95
CA PHE A 51 -6.95 -27.97 -0.71
C PHE A 51 -7.93 -27.39 0.32
N LYS A 52 -9.24 -27.40 0.02
CA LYS A 52 -10.30 -26.78 0.86
C LYS A 52 -9.95 -25.33 1.24
N ALA A 53 -9.37 -24.60 0.30
CA ALA A 53 -8.87 -23.26 0.55
C ALA A 53 -10.00 -22.22 0.49
N ASN A 54 -9.78 -21.09 1.15
CA ASN A 54 -10.54 -19.87 0.94
C ASN A 54 -10.19 -19.28 -0.43
N GLU A 55 -11.03 -19.53 -1.43
CA GLU A 55 -10.78 -19.23 -2.86
C GLU A 55 -10.26 -17.81 -3.11
N GLY A 56 -10.81 -16.81 -2.41
CA GLY A 56 -10.42 -15.41 -2.58
C GLY A 56 -8.97 -15.17 -2.18
N TYR A 57 -8.55 -15.67 -1.01
CA TYR A 57 -7.18 -15.50 -0.53
C TYR A 57 -6.19 -16.41 -1.25
N LEU A 58 -6.62 -17.61 -1.68
CA LEU A 58 -5.82 -18.45 -2.57
C LEU A 58 -5.53 -17.72 -3.90
N ASN A 59 -6.54 -17.07 -4.48
CA ASN A 59 -6.41 -16.28 -5.70
C ASN A 59 -5.36 -15.16 -5.55
N VAL A 60 -5.43 -14.41 -4.45
CA VAL A 60 -4.44 -13.36 -4.12
C VAL A 60 -3.03 -13.94 -4.01
N GLY A 61 -2.87 -15.06 -3.30
CA GLY A 61 -1.58 -15.75 -3.16
C GLY A 61 -0.97 -16.18 -4.50
N LEU A 62 -1.79 -16.77 -5.38
CA LEU A 62 -1.33 -17.21 -6.70
C LEU A 62 -0.99 -16.03 -7.61
N ARG A 63 -1.79 -14.95 -7.58
CA ARG A 63 -1.47 -13.70 -8.29
C ARG A 63 -0.14 -13.12 -7.84
N ILE A 64 0.19 -13.16 -6.55
CA ILE A 64 1.48 -12.66 -6.02
C ILE A 64 2.67 -13.43 -6.61
N LEU A 65 2.57 -14.76 -6.69
CA LEU A 65 3.62 -15.58 -7.33
C LEU A 65 3.72 -15.29 -8.82
N ALA A 66 2.59 -15.08 -9.50
CA ALA A 66 2.58 -14.71 -10.92
C ALA A 66 3.16 -13.32 -11.18
N SER A 67 2.88 -12.33 -10.32
CA SER A 67 3.48 -10.99 -10.37
C SER A 67 5.01 -11.01 -10.19
N GLN A 68 5.55 -12.07 -9.58
CA GLN A 68 6.99 -12.32 -9.48
C GLN A 68 7.57 -13.15 -10.64
N GLY A 69 6.72 -13.56 -11.59
CA GLY A 69 7.08 -14.37 -12.74
C GLY A 69 7.29 -15.85 -12.43
N PHE A 70 6.89 -16.33 -11.24
CA PHE A 70 7.04 -17.73 -10.87
C PHE A 70 5.92 -18.64 -11.40
N LEU A 71 4.80 -18.05 -11.84
CA LEU A 71 3.66 -18.72 -12.44
C LEU A 71 3.08 -17.85 -13.55
N ASP A 72 2.36 -18.47 -14.48
CA ASP A 72 1.47 -17.76 -15.40
C ASP A 72 0.05 -17.75 -14.82
N TYR A 73 -0.61 -16.60 -14.92
CA TYR A 73 -1.94 -16.33 -14.35
C TYR A 73 -2.80 -15.67 -15.41
N GLU A 74 -3.88 -16.35 -15.81
CA GLU A 74 -4.82 -15.90 -16.84
C GLU A 74 -6.22 -15.81 -16.28
N VAL A 75 -6.92 -14.73 -16.60
CA VAL A 75 -8.30 -14.46 -16.16
C VAL A 75 -9.19 -14.32 -17.38
N ASP A 76 -10.24 -15.12 -17.44
CA ASP A 76 -11.35 -14.93 -18.37
C ASP A 76 -12.55 -14.37 -17.62
N ASN A 77 -12.81 -13.08 -17.78
CA ASN A 77 -13.94 -12.40 -17.13
C ASN A 77 -15.30 -12.70 -17.79
N GLY A 78 -15.32 -13.36 -18.95
CA GLY A 78 -16.55 -13.84 -19.59
C GLY A 78 -17.03 -15.15 -18.96
N SER A 79 -16.12 -16.12 -18.79
CA SER A 79 -16.40 -17.41 -18.14
C SER A 79 -16.23 -17.39 -16.63
N GLN A 80 -15.60 -16.33 -16.08
CA GLN A 80 -15.19 -16.20 -14.67
C GLN A 80 -14.11 -17.20 -14.24
N GLU A 81 -13.43 -17.85 -15.19
CA GLU A 81 -12.38 -18.82 -14.92
C GLU A 81 -11.02 -18.14 -14.71
N ILE A 82 -10.23 -18.72 -13.81
CA ILE A 82 -8.84 -18.31 -13.55
C ILE A 82 -7.98 -19.54 -13.73
N VAL A 83 -7.01 -19.45 -14.64
CA VAL A 83 -6.10 -20.55 -15.00
C VAL A 83 -4.69 -20.23 -14.53
N ILE A 84 -4.08 -21.18 -13.85
CA ILE A 84 -2.71 -21.13 -13.35
C ILE A 84 -1.87 -22.14 -14.12
N SER A 85 -0.74 -21.69 -14.66
CA SER A 85 0.17 -22.59 -15.41
C SER A 85 1.62 -22.42 -14.96
N VAL A 86 2.39 -23.49 -15.10
CA VAL A 86 3.85 -23.47 -14.92
C VAL A 86 4.52 -22.81 -16.12
N ASN A 87 5.66 -22.16 -15.87
CA ASN A 87 6.53 -21.57 -16.89
C ASN A 87 7.99 -21.98 -16.66
N GLU A 88 8.91 -21.42 -17.44
CA GLU A 88 10.34 -21.75 -17.39
C GLU A 88 11.01 -21.48 -16.03
N LYS A 89 10.42 -20.64 -15.16
CA LYS A 89 10.95 -20.30 -13.84
C LYS A 89 10.36 -21.14 -12.71
N THR A 90 9.19 -21.74 -12.92
CA THR A 90 8.36 -22.29 -11.83
C THR A 90 9.08 -23.35 -11.02
N GLU A 91 9.63 -24.38 -11.67
CA GLU A 91 10.28 -25.50 -11.00
C GLU A 91 11.48 -25.06 -10.15
N THR A 92 12.39 -24.27 -10.75
CA THR A 92 13.56 -23.72 -10.08
C THR A 92 13.17 -22.82 -8.91
N ALA A 93 12.22 -21.90 -9.09
CA ALA A 93 11.76 -21.03 -8.02
C ALA A 93 11.18 -21.82 -6.85
N PHE A 94 10.28 -22.78 -7.13
CA PHE A 94 9.63 -23.59 -6.10
C PHE A 94 10.65 -24.42 -5.30
N SER A 95 11.68 -24.96 -5.97
CA SER A 95 12.76 -25.68 -5.30
C SER A 95 13.52 -24.83 -4.28
N LEU A 96 13.59 -23.51 -4.48
CA LEU A 96 14.34 -22.58 -3.66
C LEU A 96 13.48 -21.89 -2.58
N PHE A 97 12.16 -22.08 -2.59
CA PHE A 97 11.27 -21.44 -1.59
C PHE A 97 11.52 -21.90 -0.15
N HIS A 98 12.18 -23.03 0.08
CA HIS A 98 12.63 -23.43 1.42
C HIS A 98 13.57 -22.40 2.07
N LEU A 99 14.27 -21.58 1.28
CA LEU A 99 15.12 -20.50 1.78
C LEU A 99 14.32 -19.39 2.49
N TYR A 100 13.01 -19.31 2.26
CA TYR A 100 12.14 -18.37 2.97
C TYR A 100 11.74 -18.81 4.38
N GLU A 101 11.96 -20.07 4.76
CA GLU A 101 11.50 -20.62 6.05
C GLU A 101 12.03 -19.81 7.24
N ASP A 102 13.32 -19.47 7.24
CA ASP A 102 13.95 -18.72 8.33
C ASP A 102 13.28 -17.35 8.58
N VAL A 103 12.95 -16.60 7.51
CA VAL A 103 12.34 -15.27 7.64
C VAL A 103 10.85 -15.32 7.94
N VAL A 104 10.13 -16.33 7.44
CA VAL A 104 8.72 -16.55 7.77
C VAL A 104 8.57 -17.02 9.22
N ASP A 105 9.48 -17.87 9.69
CA ASP A 105 9.53 -18.28 11.09
C ASP A 105 9.94 -17.14 12.01
N LEU A 106 10.82 -16.23 11.57
CA LEU A 106 11.11 -15.00 12.29
C LEU A 106 9.88 -14.09 12.38
N LEU A 107 9.12 -13.95 11.29
CA LEU A 107 7.87 -13.19 11.26
C LEU A 107 6.87 -13.73 12.29
N LYS A 108 6.52 -15.03 12.20
CA LYS A 108 5.58 -15.69 13.12
C LYS A 108 6.04 -15.64 14.58
N PHE A 109 7.34 -15.67 14.82
CA PHE A 109 7.90 -15.53 16.16
C PHE A 109 7.80 -14.08 16.66
N SER A 110 8.12 -13.11 15.82
CA SER A 110 8.18 -11.69 16.18
C SER A 110 6.80 -11.09 16.51
N THR A 111 5.70 -11.65 15.99
CA THR A 111 4.34 -11.20 16.32
C THR A 111 3.95 -11.44 17.78
N GLN A 112 4.72 -12.22 18.54
CA GLN A 112 4.50 -12.45 19.98
C GLN A 112 5.09 -11.34 20.86
N PHE A 113 5.82 -10.40 20.26
CA PHE A 113 6.60 -9.35 20.93
C PHE A 113 6.11 -7.97 20.53
N HIS A 114 6.48 -6.94 21.30
CA HIS A 114 6.02 -5.59 21.00
C HIS A 114 6.65 -5.08 19.67
N PRO A 115 5.86 -4.57 18.71
CA PRO A 115 6.37 -4.23 17.36
C PRO A 115 7.41 -3.12 17.34
N ARG A 116 7.52 -2.33 18.41
CA ARG A 116 8.42 -1.16 18.51
C ARG A 116 9.56 -1.34 19.52
N ILE A 117 9.56 -2.40 20.31
CA ILE A 117 10.62 -2.64 21.30
C ILE A 117 11.60 -3.66 20.73
N PHE A 118 12.89 -3.36 20.82
CA PHE A 118 13.95 -4.32 20.55
C PHE A 118 14.09 -5.27 21.72
N GLU A 119 13.37 -6.39 21.63
CA GLU A 119 13.51 -7.50 22.57
C GLU A 119 14.62 -8.45 22.12
N ASP A 120 15.33 -9.04 23.08
CA ASP A 120 16.52 -9.82 22.82
C ASP A 120 16.22 -11.12 22.04
N ALA A 121 15.09 -11.78 22.31
CA ALA A 121 14.79 -13.07 21.69
C ALA A 121 14.55 -12.99 20.17
N PRO A 122 13.70 -12.09 19.63
CA PRO A 122 13.59 -11.88 18.18
C PRO A 122 14.92 -11.46 17.55
N PHE A 123 15.71 -10.69 18.29
CA PHE A 123 16.99 -10.19 17.83
C PHE A 123 18.03 -11.31 17.64
N GLU A 124 18.17 -12.24 18.59
CA GLU A 124 19.09 -13.37 18.44
C GLU A 124 18.70 -14.26 17.26
N LYS A 125 17.40 -14.46 17.02
CA LYS A 125 16.91 -15.18 15.84
C LYS A 125 17.28 -14.43 14.55
N LEU A 126 17.05 -13.12 14.50
CA LEU A 126 17.44 -12.27 13.37
C LEU A 126 18.95 -12.35 13.07
N ASN A 127 19.78 -12.32 14.12
CA ASN A 127 21.24 -12.39 13.98
C ASN A 127 21.74 -13.70 13.36
N LEU A 128 21.12 -14.84 13.71
CA LEU A 128 21.42 -16.12 13.06
C LEU A 128 21.15 -16.07 11.55
N ILE A 129 20.07 -15.39 11.16
CA ILE A 129 19.67 -15.26 9.77
C ILE A 129 20.60 -14.29 9.01
N PHE A 130 21.11 -13.24 9.67
CA PHE A 130 22.16 -12.39 9.09
C PHE A 130 23.39 -13.20 8.69
N GLU A 131 23.86 -14.11 9.55
CA GLU A 131 25.03 -14.93 9.26
C GLU A 131 24.80 -15.94 8.12
N LYS A 132 23.58 -16.48 8.01
CA LYS A 132 23.18 -17.29 6.84
C LYS A 132 23.17 -16.44 5.57
N TYR A 133 22.56 -15.25 5.62
CA TYR A 133 22.46 -14.35 4.47
C TYR A 133 23.82 -13.88 3.96
N LYS A 134 24.76 -13.51 4.85
CA LYS A 134 26.15 -13.14 4.49
C LYS A 134 26.88 -14.22 3.68
N LYS A 135 26.46 -15.48 3.83
CA LYS A 135 27.00 -16.64 3.10
C LYS A 135 26.10 -17.06 1.93
N ASN A 136 25.17 -16.21 1.51
CA ASN A 136 24.14 -16.50 0.51
C ASN A 136 23.38 -17.80 0.83
N TYR A 137 23.11 -18.10 2.10
CA TYR A 137 22.49 -19.38 2.52
C TYR A 137 23.25 -20.64 2.06
N GLY A 138 24.52 -20.51 1.70
CA GLY A 138 25.32 -21.61 1.15
C GLY A 138 24.97 -21.99 -0.29
N ILE A 139 24.11 -21.23 -0.98
CA ILE A 139 23.85 -21.46 -2.41
C ILE A 139 25.00 -20.90 -3.26
N GLU A 140 25.48 -21.71 -4.20
CA GLU A 140 26.44 -21.27 -5.22
C GLU A 140 25.69 -20.59 -6.37
N LYS A 141 26.27 -19.51 -6.89
CA LYS A 141 25.69 -18.80 -8.04
C LYS A 141 25.76 -19.69 -9.27
N SER A 142 24.61 -19.96 -9.87
CA SER A 142 24.53 -20.75 -11.10
C SER A 142 25.20 -20.04 -12.28
N GLU A 143 25.83 -20.81 -13.16
CA GLU A 143 26.30 -20.33 -14.48
C GLU A 143 25.14 -20.11 -15.46
N ASP A 144 24.01 -20.80 -15.23
CA ASP A 144 22.78 -20.56 -15.99
C ASP A 144 22.14 -19.24 -15.56
N ASN A 145 22.01 -18.31 -16.51
CA ASN A 145 21.51 -16.96 -16.27
C ASN A 145 20.08 -16.95 -15.69
N LEU A 146 19.22 -17.89 -16.12
CA LEU A 146 17.84 -17.96 -15.63
C LEU A 146 17.83 -18.33 -14.14
N THR A 147 18.50 -19.43 -13.79
CA THR A 147 18.64 -19.91 -12.41
C THR A 147 19.30 -18.86 -11.52
N ASN A 148 20.38 -18.23 -11.98
CA ASN A 148 21.07 -17.17 -11.26
C ASN A 148 20.13 -15.98 -10.96
N SER A 149 19.34 -15.57 -11.93
CA SER A 149 18.36 -14.48 -11.73
C SER A 149 17.29 -14.82 -10.68
N ILE A 150 16.86 -16.08 -10.62
CA ILE A 150 15.89 -16.56 -9.61
C ILE A 150 16.55 -16.62 -8.23
N GLN A 151 17.79 -17.11 -8.14
CA GLN A 151 18.57 -17.11 -6.89
C GLN A 151 18.73 -15.68 -6.34
N ASP A 152 19.16 -14.73 -7.18
CA ASP A 152 19.33 -13.33 -6.79
C ASP A 152 17.98 -12.68 -6.39
N GLN A 153 16.87 -13.01 -7.08
CA GLN A 153 15.54 -12.54 -6.71
C GLN A 153 15.12 -13.06 -5.32
N ILE A 154 15.32 -14.35 -5.05
CA ILE A 154 14.99 -14.97 -3.75
C ILE A 154 15.85 -14.39 -2.62
N LEU A 155 17.16 -14.22 -2.84
CA LEU A 155 18.04 -13.57 -1.87
C LEU A 155 17.60 -12.12 -1.60
N LYS A 156 17.21 -11.35 -2.63
CA LYS A 156 16.68 -10.00 -2.41
C LYS A 156 15.37 -9.97 -1.65
N HIS A 157 14.50 -10.95 -1.83
CA HIS A 157 13.30 -11.07 -1.01
C HIS A 157 13.64 -11.31 0.46
N ILE A 158 14.63 -12.16 0.74
CA ILE A 158 15.14 -12.41 2.09
C ILE A 158 15.77 -11.14 2.68
N GLU A 159 16.61 -10.42 1.91
CA GLU A 159 17.17 -9.12 2.32
C GLU A 159 16.06 -8.15 2.76
N GLY A 160 14.95 -8.12 2.03
CA GLY A 160 13.79 -7.30 2.38
C GLY A 160 13.21 -7.58 3.77
N TYR A 161 13.11 -8.84 4.17
CA TYR A 161 12.68 -9.22 5.51
C TYR A 161 13.68 -8.82 6.60
N LEU A 162 14.97 -8.86 6.29
CA LEU A 162 16.04 -8.50 7.21
C LEU A 162 16.12 -6.99 7.45
N ILE A 163 15.85 -6.21 6.40
CA ILE A 163 15.99 -4.76 6.46
C ILE A 163 14.68 -4.02 6.69
N GLY A 164 13.57 -4.40 6.07
CA GLY A 164 12.33 -3.61 6.05
C GLY A 164 11.81 -3.30 7.46
N PRO A 165 11.53 -4.32 8.28
CA PRO A 165 11.06 -4.11 9.65
C PRO A 165 12.07 -3.36 10.52
N THR A 166 13.37 -3.67 10.35
CA THR A 166 14.48 -3.03 11.07
C THR A 166 14.58 -1.54 10.75
N VAL A 167 14.55 -1.17 9.47
CA VAL A 167 14.65 0.20 8.97
C VAL A 167 13.46 1.04 9.44
N VAL A 168 12.24 0.51 9.36
CA VAL A 168 11.05 1.21 9.86
C VAL A 168 11.16 1.45 11.36
N ARG A 169 11.53 0.43 12.14
CA ARG A 169 11.70 0.57 13.60
C ARG A 169 12.79 1.59 13.96
N LEU A 170 13.92 1.60 13.26
CA LEU A 170 14.99 2.58 13.48
C LEU A 170 14.54 4.00 13.12
N ALA A 171 13.83 4.17 12.00
CA ALA A 171 13.34 5.46 11.54
C ALA A 171 12.32 6.07 12.51
N MET A 172 11.31 5.28 12.93
CA MET A 172 10.28 5.73 13.87
C MET A 172 10.85 6.07 15.26
N ASN A 173 11.96 5.45 15.66
CA ASN A 173 12.67 5.76 16.91
C ASN A 173 13.75 6.86 16.76
N GLY A 174 13.83 7.53 15.60
CA GLY A 174 14.70 8.69 15.41
C GLY A 174 16.16 8.39 15.06
N MET A 175 16.53 7.15 14.71
CA MET A 175 17.90 6.79 14.30
C MET A 175 18.37 7.55 13.07
N PHE A 176 17.43 7.90 12.18
CA PHE A 176 17.71 8.65 10.96
C PHE A 176 17.51 10.15 11.13
N HIS A 177 17.60 10.66 12.37
CA HIS A 177 17.67 12.08 12.63
C HIS A 177 19.00 12.66 12.08
N LYS A 178 18.99 13.96 11.72
CA LYS A 178 20.14 14.66 11.10
C LYS A 178 21.44 14.48 11.87
N TYR A 179 21.36 14.44 13.22
CA TYR A 179 22.49 14.19 14.12
C TYR A 179 23.26 12.92 13.73
N PHE A 180 22.59 11.77 13.63
CA PHE A 180 23.25 10.50 13.29
C PHE A 180 23.61 10.35 11.81
N MET A 181 22.93 11.10 10.92
CA MET A 181 23.18 11.05 9.49
C MET A 181 24.42 11.84 9.04
N GLU A 182 24.79 12.89 9.77
CA GLU A 182 25.88 13.81 9.36
C GLU A 182 27.20 13.54 10.08
N THR A 183 27.21 12.81 11.18
CA THR A 183 28.41 12.50 11.97
C THR A 183 28.54 11.02 12.25
N SER A 184 29.77 10.55 12.51
CA SER A 184 30.00 9.20 13.02
C SER A 184 29.46 9.07 14.45
N PHE A 185 28.95 7.89 14.81
CA PHE A 185 28.43 7.60 16.16
C PHE A 185 28.83 6.19 16.61
N ARG A 186 28.83 5.96 17.91
CA ARG A 186 28.96 4.63 18.52
C ARG A 186 27.60 4.01 18.87
N PRO A 187 27.47 2.68 18.93
CA PRO A 187 26.20 2.02 19.25
C PRO A 187 25.54 2.50 20.56
N GLU A 188 26.35 2.83 21.58
CA GLU A 188 25.89 3.28 22.89
C GLU A 188 25.21 4.66 22.86
N GLU A 189 25.46 5.46 21.81
CA GLU A 189 24.87 6.79 21.66
C GLU A 189 23.38 6.76 21.28
N PHE A 190 22.90 5.64 20.75
CA PHE A 190 21.52 5.51 20.28
C PHE A 190 20.69 4.48 21.06
N HIS A 191 21.26 3.30 21.34
CA HIS A 191 20.48 2.16 21.80
C HIS A 191 20.87 1.70 23.21
N LYS A 192 19.87 1.31 24.02
CA LYS A 192 20.08 0.81 25.40
C LYS A 192 20.77 -0.56 25.47
N SER A 193 20.71 -1.32 24.38
CA SER A 193 21.46 -2.56 24.18
C SER A 193 22.45 -2.38 23.03
N PRO A 194 23.66 -1.84 23.28
CA PRO A 194 24.63 -1.48 22.24
C PRO A 194 25.19 -2.71 21.52
N GLU A 195 25.37 -3.84 22.22
CA GLU A 195 25.87 -5.09 21.62
C GLU A 195 24.92 -5.63 20.55
N ASN A 196 23.61 -5.60 20.81
CA ASN A 196 22.61 -6.02 19.83
C ASN A 196 22.54 -5.02 18.67
N PHE A 197 22.54 -3.72 18.97
CA PHE A 197 22.52 -2.71 17.93
C PHE A 197 23.76 -2.79 17.02
N LYS A 198 24.93 -3.12 17.58
CA LYS A 198 26.16 -3.35 16.83
C LYS A 198 25.99 -4.43 15.76
N LYS A 199 25.33 -5.56 16.04
CA LYS A 199 25.16 -6.61 15.01
C LYS A 199 24.26 -6.14 13.85
N ILE A 200 23.26 -5.27 14.11
CA ILE A 200 22.47 -4.61 13.05
C ILE A 200 23.36 -3.71 12.21
N LEU A 201 24.16 -2.87 12.85
CA LEU A 201 25.07 -1.97 12.16
C LEU A 201 26.11 -2.74 11.34
N ASP A 202 26.68 -3.81 11.87
CA ASP A 202 27.61 -4.69 11.15
C ASP A 202 26.96 -5.35 9.93
N PHE A 203 25.68 -5.74 10.04
CA PHE A 203 24.92 -6.22 8.89
C PHE A 203 24.72 -5.11 7.84
N PHE A 204 24.40 -3.89 8.27
CA PHE A 204 24.31 -2.75 7.37
C PHE A 204 25.66 -2.31 6.79
N VAL A 205 26.78 -2.52 7.48
CA VAL A 205 28.14 -2.39 6.91
C VAL A 205 28.35 -3.41 5.81
N HIS A 206 27.94 -4.67 6.02
CA HIS A 206 27.99 -5.70 4.99
C HIS A 206 27.16 -5.32 3.74
N LEU A 207 26.00 -4.68 3.93
CA LEU A 207 25.19 -4.14 2.83
C LEU A 207 25.71 -2.80 2.25
N GLY A 208 26.79 -2.25 2.80
CA GLY A 208 27.42 -1.00 2.35
C GLY A 208 26.68 0.27 2.75
N TRP A 209 25.78 0.23 3.74
CA TRP A 209 25.05 1.41 4.25
C TRP A 209 25.89 2.22 5.23
N PHE A 210 26.80 1.57 5.95
CA PHE A 210 27.74 2.21 6.87
C PHE A 210 29.18 1.83 6.57
N LEU A 211 30.10 2.71 6.97
CA LEU A 211 31.50 2.41 7.20
C LEU A 211 31.72 2.28 8.70
N GLU A 212 32.43 1.24 9.13
CA GLU A 212 32.87 1.07 10.51
C GLU A 212 34.35 1.48 10.62
N LYS A 213 34.67 2.27 11.64
CA LYS A 213 36.04 2.66 11.99
C LYS A 213 36.19 2.84 13.50
N ASN A 214 37.03 2.00 14.12
CA ASN A 214 37.37 2.07 15.55
C ASN A 214 36.13 2.07 16.47
N GLY A 215 35.12 1.27 16.15
CA GLY A 215 33.85 1.16 16.85
C GLY A 215 32.84 2.26 16.52
N ASN A 216 33.14 3.18 15.59
CA ASN A 216 32.21 4.22 15.14
C ASN A 216 31.66 3.88 13.75
N TYR A 217 30.39 4.19 13.55
CA TYR A 217 29.67 3.96 12.30
C TYR A 217 29.34 5.29 11.63
N GLN A 218 29.54 5.35 10.32
CA GLN A 218 29.22 6.52 9.50
C GLN A 218 28.43 6.10 8.27
N PHE A 219 27.35 6.79 7.95
CA PHE A 219 26.57 6.51 6.75
C PHE A 219 27.40 6.69 5.47
N THR A 220 27.22 5.78 4.52
CA THR A 220 27.63 5.97 3.13
C THR A 220 26.56 6.74 2.34
N GLU A 221 26.87 7.14 1.10
CA GLU A 221 25.84 7.68 0.20
C GLU A 221 24.68 6.71 -0.04
N VAL A 222 24.98 5.41 -0.09
CA VAL A 222 23.99 4.33 -0.22
C VAL A 222 23.10 4.27 1.02
N GLY A 223 23.69 4.27 2.22
CA GLY A 223 22.94 4.27 3.48
C GLY A 223 22.07 5.50 3.63
N LEU A 224 22.59 6.70 3.30
CA LEU A 224 21.80 7.94 3.32
C LEU A 224 20.63 7.90 2.34
N PHE A 225 20.80 7.27 1.18
CA PHE A 225 19.71 7.13 0.20
C PHE A 225 18.52 6.36 0.78
N TYR A 226 18.79 5.24 1.47
CA TYR A 226 17.76 4.41 2.08
C TYR A 226 17.18 5.01 3.36
N ALA A 227 18.02 5.60 4.22
CA ALA A 227 17.56 6.29 5.44
C ALA A 227 16.53 7.39 5.13
N LYS A 228 16.79 8.20 4.08
CA LYS A 228 15.86 9.23 3.57
C LYS A 228 14.57 8.68 2.95
N ARG A 229 14.48 7.36 2.74
CA ARG A 229 13.34 6.67 2.12
C ARG A 229 12.79 5.55 3.01
N ALA A 230 13.11 5.57 4.31
CA ALA A 230 12.66 4.54 5.24
C ALA A 230 11.12 4.43 5.28
N SER A 231 10.40 5.54 5.12
CA SER A 231 8.94 5.58 5.04
C SER A 231 8.35 4.75 3.90
N ALA A 232 9.09 4.54 2.80
CA ALA A 232 8.63 3.71 1.68
C ALA A 232 8.40 2.24 2.08
N TYR A 233 9.01 1.77 3.17
CA TYR A 233 8.76 0.45 3.75
C TYR A 233 7.55 0.42 4.68
N GLY A 234 7.13 1.57 5.23
CA GLY A 234 6.18 1.65 6.34
C GLY A 234 4.82 1.03 6.04
N VAL A 235 4.28 1.25 4.84
CA VAL A 235 2.98 0.66 4.45
C VAL A 235 3.08 -0.86 4.41
N THR A 236 4.00 -1.44 3.66
CA THR A 236 4.13 -2.91 3.56
C THR A 236 4.47 -3.56 4.90
N VAL A 237 5.38 -2.96 5.69
CA VAL A 237 5.77 -3.47 7.01
C VAL A 237 4.60 -3.38 8.00
N SER A 238 3.71 -2.39 7.87
CA SER A 238 2.54 -2.31 8.75
C SER A 238 1.60 -3.52 8.63
N TYR A 239 1.62 -4.25 7.50
CA TYR A 239 0.82 -5.46 7.25
C TYR A 239 1.53 -6.76 7.62
N LEU A 240 2.69 -6.72 8.27
CA LEU A 240 3.31 -7.94 8.81
C LEU A 240 2.37 -8.81 9.68
N PRO A 241 1.46 -8.26 10.50
CA PRO A 241 0.46 -9.07 11.20
C PRO A 241 -0.43 -9.88 10.24
N THR A 242 -0.84 -9.28 9.11
CA THR A 242 -1.57 -9.99 8.04
C THR A 242 -0.70 -11.08 7.43
N PHE A 243 0.55 -10.75 7.12
CA PHE A 243 1.49 -11.69 6.49
C PHE A 243 1.86 -12.88 7.40
N ALA A 244 1.83 -12.71 8.72
CA ALA A 244 2.02 -13.79 9.68
C ALA A 244 0.86 -14.80 9.68
N LYS A 245 -0.30 -14.41 9.12
CA LYS A 245 -1.56 -15.16 9.11
C LYS A 245 -1.98 -15.65 7.72
N ILE A 246 -1.11 -15.56 6.71
CA ILE A 246 -1.43 -16.00 5.34
C ILE A 246 -1.89 -17.46 5.27
N GLU A 247 -1.24 -18.35 6.02
CA GLU A 247 -1.61 -19.76 6.06
C GLU A 247 -3.02 -19.96 6.65
N ASP A 248 -3.34 -19.27 7.74
CA ASP A 248 -4.69 -19.26 8.33
C ASP A 248 -5.73 -18.64 7.37
N LEU A 249 -5.38 -17.55 6.68
CA LEU A 249 -6.26 -16.90 5.71
C LEU A 249 -6.54 -17.83 4.52
N ILE A 250 -5.54 -18.48 3.93
CA ILE A 250 -5.73 -19.31 2.75
C ILE A 250 -6.39 -20.65 3.10
N PHE A 251 -5.99 -21.32 4.19
CA PHE A 251 -6.38 -22.71 4.46
C PHE A 251 -7.14 -22.92 5.78
N GLY A 252 -7.25 -21.88 6.61
CA GLY A 252 -7.90 -21.92 7.92
C GLY A 252 -9.09 -20.98 8.01
N ASP A 253 -9.17 -20.26 9.13
CA ASP A 253 -10.25 -19.31 9.39
C ASP A 253 -9.99 -17.94 8.71
N PRO A 254 -10.78 -17.56 7.68
CA PRO A 254 -10.61 -16.27 7.01
C PRO A 254 -10.96 -15.07 7.91
N ALA A 255 -11.58 -15.29 9.08
CA ALA A 255 -11.92 -14.25 10.04
C ALA A 255 -10.84 -14.00 11.10
N VAL A 256 -9.72 -14.74 11.10
CA VAL A 256 -8.67 -14.69 12.13
C VAL A 256 -8.14 -13.27 12.43
N LEU A 257 -8.20 -12.37 11.45
CA LEU A 257 -7.73 -10.98 11.55
C LEU A 257 -8.84 -9.95 11.82
N ARG A 258 -10.08 -10.42 12.00
CA ARG A 258 -11.28 -9.57 12.14
C ARG A 258 -12.06 -9.84 13.43
N MET A 259 -11.69 -10.88 14.19
CA MET A 259 -12.26 -11.16 15.52
C MET A 259 -11.69 -10.20 16.57
N ILE A 260 -12.17 -8.95 16.57
CA ILE A 260 -11.83 -7.92 17.57
C ILE A 260 -13.10 -7.50 18.33
N ALA A 261 -12.96 -7.14 19.61
CA ALA A 261 -14.10 -6.61 20.37
C ALA A 261 -14.43 -5.17 19.94
N ASP A 262 -15.67 -4.73 20.17
CA ASP A 262 -16.09 -3.36 19.86
C ASP A 262 -15.18 -2.34 20.56
N GLY A 263 -14.56 -1.46 19.76
CA GLY A 263 -13.65 -0.42 20.25
C GLY A 263 -12.17 -0.84 20.36
N GLU A 264 -11.83 -2.10 20.04
CA GLU A 264 -10.43 -2.52 19.93
C GLU A 264 -9.79 -2.08 18.61
N ASN A 265 -8.45 -1.97 18.64
CA ASN A 265 -7.68 -1.63 17.46
C ASN A 265 -7.68 -2.76 16.44
N GLU A 266 -7.49 -2.40 15.18
CA GLU A 266 -7.29 -3.35 14.10
C GLU A 266 -6.06 -4.22 14.36
N ILE A 267 -6.20 -5.54 14.24
CA ILE A 267 -5.08 -6.49 14.46
C ILE A 267 -4.38 -6.92 13.17
N HIS A 268 -4.96 -6.60 12.01
CA HIS A 268 -4.41 -6.96 10.70
C HIS A 268 -3.27 -6.02 10.24
N VAL A 269 -3.19 -4.83 10.84
CA VAL A 269 -2.25 -3.77 10.44
C VAL A 269 -1.83 -2.93 11.65
N ASP A 270 -0.54 -2.57 11.76
CA ASP A 270 -0.11 -1.51 12.69
C ASP A 270 -0.50 -0.15 12.10
N ARG A 271 -1.67 0.36 12.53
CA ARG A 271 -2.27 1.57 11.96
C ARG A 271 -1.38 2.81 12.10
N GLU A 272 -0.64 2.94 13.19
CA GLU A 272 0.25 4.10 13.41
C GLU A 272 1.44 4.04 12.44
N MET A 273 2.03 2.86 12.25
CA MET A 273 3.09 2.65 11.26
C MET A 273 2.58 2.86 9.83
N ASN A 274 1.36 2.41 9.54
CA ASN A 274 0.72 2.60 8.23
C ASN A 274 0.54 4.09 7.90
N VAL A 275 0.07 4.89 8.86
CA VAL A 275 -0.06 6.35 8.74
C VAL A 275 1.31 7.01 8.59
N TRP A 276 2.31 6.60 9.37
CA TRP A 276 3.68 7.10 9.24
C TRP A 276 4.29 6.80 7.86
N GLY A 277 4.10 5.58 7.36
CA GLY A 277 4.62 5.14 6.06
C GLY A 277 3.97 5.88 4.89
N SER A 278 2.65 6.00 4.91
CA SER A 278 1.87 6.69 3.87
C SER A 278 2.18 8.19 3.80
N GLY A 279 2.32 8.86 4.95
CA GLY A 279 2.67 10.28 5.00
C GLY A 279 3.97 10.64 4.26
N GLY A 280 4.98 9.75 4.29
CA GLY A 280 6.24 9.97 3.57
C GLY A 280 6.17 9.78 2.05
N ALA A 281 5.10 9.17 1.51
CA ALA A 281 4.89 9.02 0.08
C ALA A 281 4.18 10.23 -0.55
N HIS A 282 3.46 11.01 0.25
CA HIS A 282 2.51 12.03 -0.22
C HIS A 282 3.15 13.29 -0.81
N ASP A 283 4.36 13.68 -0.38
CA ASP A 283 5.04 14.92 -0.81
C ASP A 283 5.15 15.06 -2.34
N THR A 284 5.34 13.95 -3.07
CA THR A 284 5.46 13.99 -4.54
C THR A 284 4.11 14.22 -5.20
N TYR A 285 3.04 13.61 -4.69
CA TYR A 285 1.70 13.73 -5.24
C TYR A 285 1.09 15.09 -4.90
N PHE A 286 1.39 15.62 -3.70
CA PHE A 286 0.89 16.91 -3.24
C PHE A 286 1.33 18.05 -4.15
N LYS A 287 2.53 18.02 -4.74
CA LYS A 287 2.95 19.04 -5.72
C LYS A 287 2.02 19.14 -6.93
N VAL A 288 1.52 18.01 -7.42
CA VAL A 288 0.55 18.02 -8.53
C VAL A 288 -0.80 18.54 -8.05
N VAL A 289 -1.21 18.19 -6.83
CA VAL A 289 -2.41 18.75 -6.20
C VAL A 289 -2.30 20.27 -6.05
N ASP A 290 -1.14 20.80 -5.66
CA ASP A 290 -0.91 22.23 -5.51
C ASP A 290 -1.19 23.00 -6.80
N GLU A 291 -0.69 22.50 -7.93
CA GLU A 291 -0.92 23.10 -9.25
C GLU A 291 -2.42 23.17 -9.59
N ILE A 292 -3.17 22.11 -9.24
CA ILE A 292 -4.63 22.03 -9.47
C ILE A 292 -5.35 23.05 -8.58
N LEU A 293 -5.02 23.11 -7.29
CA LEU A 293 -5.62 24.04 -6.33
C LEU A 293 -5.36 25.49 -6.74
N VAL A 294 -4.11 25.81 -7.12
CA VAL A 294 -3.73 27.15 -7.57
C VAL A 294 -4.53 27.55 -8.81
N LYS A 295 -4.73 26.63 -9.76
CA LYS A 295 -5.57 26.89 -10.94
C LYS A 295 -7.02 27.15 -10.55
N LEU A 296 -7.62 26.31 -9.72
CA LEU A 296 -9.04 26.42 -9.34
C LEU A 296 -9.35 27.68 -8.53
N PHE A 297 -8.50 28.02 -7.55
CA PHE A 297 -8.72 29.16 -6.65
C PHE A 297 -8.15 30.49 -7.18
N ASN A 298 -7.72 30.52 -8.45
CA ASN A 298 -7.40 31.73 -9.23
C ASN A 298 -8.48 32.08 -10.26
N LEU A 299 -9.53 31.27 -10.41
CA LEU A 299 -10.70 31.60 -11.24
C LEU A 299 -11.48 32.78 -10.65
N PRO A 300 -12.40 33.42 -11.40
CA PRO A 300 -13.37 34.36 -10.84
C PRO A 300 -14.11 33.76 -9.63
N ILE A 301 -14.41 34.58 -8.62
CA ILE A 301 -14.85 34.10 -7.29
C ILE A 301 -16.13 33.25 -7.34
N GLU A 302 -17.02 33.58 -8.26
CA GLU A 302 -18.27 32.90 -8.55
C GLU A 302 -18.11 31.53 -9.22
N GLU A 303 -16.96 31.29 -9.86
CA GLU A 303 -16.58 30.01 -10.48
C GLU A 303 -15.76 29.12 -9.53
N GLN A 304 -15.42 29.62 -8.34
CA GLN A 304 -14.66 28.85 -7.35
C GLN A 304 -15.58 28.01 -6.46
N PRO A 305 -15.06 26.88 -5.93
CA PRO A 305 -15.69 26.20 -4.80
C PRO A 305 -15.83 27.16 -3.60
N LYS A 306 -16.91 27.00 -2.82
CA LYS A 306 -17.07 27.74 -1.56
C LYS A 306 -16.10 27.26 -0.48
N GLY A 307 -15.54 26.06 -0.65
CA GLY A 307 -14.70 25.42 0.32
C GLY A 307 -14.31 24.02 -0.13
N ILE A 308 -13.79 23.23 0.81
CA ILE A 308 -13.21 21.92 0.55
C ILE A 308 -13.72 20.93 1.58
N LEU A 309 -14.04 19.74 1.10
CA LEU A 309 -14.29 18.59 1.96
C LEU A 309 -13.23 17.51 1.70
N ASP A 310 -12.51 17.13 2.75
CA ASP A 310 -11.57 16.00 2.77
C ASP A 310 -12.24 14.78 3.43
N MET A 311 -12.62 13.80 2.62
CA MET A 311 -13.22 12.54 3.08
C MET A 311 -12.13 11.52 3.41
N GLY A 312 -12.16 10.97 4.63
CA GLY A 312 -11.08 10.18 5.21
C GLY A 312 -9.91 11.05 5.65
N CYS A 313 -10.21 12.17 6.33
CA CYS A 313 -9.23 13.20 6.65
C CYS A 313 -8.08 12.73 7.58
N GLY A 314 -8.21 11.57 8.24
CA GLY A 314 -7.13 10.96 9.02
C GLY A 314 -6.64 11.84 10.17
N ASN A 315 -5.47 12.47 10.01
CA ASN A 315 -4.91 13.41 10.98
C ASN A 315 -5.04 14.89 10.59
N GLY A 316 -5.72 15.19 9.47
CA GLY A 316 -5.94 16.54 8.96
C GLY A 316 -4.77 17.17 8.20
N ALA A 317 -3.65 16.44 8.00
CA ALA A 317 -2.46 17.00 7.37
C ALA A 317 -2.70 17.43 5.91
N PHE A 318 -3.50 16.67 5.16
CA PHE A 318 -3.83 17.03 3.78
C PHE A 318 -4.72 18.26 3.72
N LEU A 319 -5.79 18.31 4.51
CA LEU A 319 -6.65 19.51 4.60
C LEU A 319 -5.87 20.76 5.04
N GLN A 320 -4.95 20.63 6.00
CA GLN A 320 -4.04 21.71 6.40
C GLN A 320 -3.18 22.17 5.21
N HIS A 321 -2.52 21.24 4.53
CA HIS A 321 -1.67 21.54 3.36
C HIS A 321 -2.44 22.28 2.27
N ILE A 322 -3.65 21.80 1.94
CA ILE A 322 -4.49 22.44 0.94
C ILE A 322 -4.84 23.88 1.35
N PHE A 323 -5.24 24.12 2.60
CA PHE A 323 -5.52 25.46 3.08
C PHE A 323 -4.30 26.38 2.94
N GLU A 324 -3.12 25.93 3.36
CA GLU A 324 -1.88 26.71 3.27
C GLU A 324 -1.50 27.06 1.83
N VAL A 325 -1.74 26.15 0.87
CA VAL A 325 -1.55 26.41 -0.56
C VAL A 325 -2.52 27.50 -1.03
N ILE A 326 -3.80 27.40 -0.69
CA ILE A 326 -4.80 28.39 -1.12
C ILE A 326 -4.52 29.76 -0.50
N ASP A 327 -4.29 29.81 0.81
CA ASP A 327 -3.99 31.02 1.56
C ASP A 327 -2.76 31.77 1.00
N ARG A 328 -1.67 31.05 0.71
CA ARG A 328 -0.39 31.67 0.36
C ARG A 328 -0.18 31.88 -1.14
N GLN A 329 -0.81 31.05 -1.99
CA GLN A 329 -0.43 30.95 -3.41
C GLN A 329 -1.55 31.32 -4.39
N THR A 330 -2.71 31.78 -3.92
CA THR A 330 -3.88 32.04 -4.79
C THR A 330 -4.47 33.43 -4.63
N LEU A 331 -5.27 33.86 -5.61
CA LEU A 331 -6.08 35.07 -5.53
C LEU A 331 -7.13 34.96 -4.43
N ARG A 332 -7.73 33.78 -4.25
CA ARG A 332 -8.67 33.52 -3.15
C ARG A 332 -8.04 33.75 -1.78
N GLY A 333 -6.78 33.35 -1.59
CA GLY A 333 -6.02 33.57 -0.36
C GLY A 333 -5.97 35.05 0.05
N LYS A 334 -5.86 35.97 -0.92
CA LYS A 334 -5.87 37.42 -0.67
C LYS A 334 -7.25 37.98 -0.31
N MET A 335 -8.30 37.17 -0.41
CA MET A 335 -9.70 37.57 -0.29
C MET A 335 -10.46 36.80 0.81
N LEU A 336 -9.78 35.99 1.62
CA LEU A 336 -10.42 35.12 2.62
C LEU A 336 -11.28 35.86 3.66
N ASN A 337 -11.02 37.15 3.90
CA ASN A 337 -11.84 37.98 4.78
C ASN A 337 -13.23 38.27 4.20
N GLU A 338 -13.33 38.47 2.88
CA GLU A 338 -14.59 38.76 2.18
C GLU A 338 -15.26 37.45 1.71
N TYR A 339 -14.45 36.49 1.28
CA TYR A 339 -14.89 35.18 0.78
C TYR A 339 -14.14 34.06 1.54
N PRO A 340 -14.53 33.72 2.77
CA PRO A 340 -13.87 32.66 3.53
C PRO A 340 -14.01 31.30 2.84
N LEU A 341 -13.09 30.38 3.15
CA LEU A 341 -13.21 28.97 2.75
C LEU A 341 -14.00 28.19 3.81
N PHE A 342 -14.96 27.38 3.37
CA PHE A 342 -15.61 26.41 4.23
C PHE A 342 -14.84 25.08 4.22
N LEU A 343 -14.00 24.83 5.22
CA LEU A 343 -13.19 23.61 5.30
C LEU A 343 -13.91 22.54 6.11
N VAL A 344 -13.92 21.30 5.59
CA VAL A 344 -14.50 20.13 6.24
C VAL A 344 -13.51 18.97 6.22
N GLY A 345 -13.18 18.44 7.40
CA GLY A 345 -12.57 17.13 7.53
C GLY A 345 -13.64 16.11 7.95
N ALA A 346 -13.85 15.08 7.14
CA ALA A 346 -14.80 14.01 7.41
C ALA A 346 -14.08 12.67 7.58
N ASP A 347 -14.48 11.89 8.58
CA ASP A 347 -13.92 10.55 8.83
C ASP A 347 -14.93 9.71 9.63
N TYR A 348 -14.97 8.41 9.36
CA TYR A 348 -15.86 7.50 10.08
C TYR A 348 -15.27 7.11 11.45
N ASN A 349 -13.94 7.27 11.62
CA ASN A 349 -13.21 6.94 12.83
C ASN A 349 -13.15 8.14 13.80
N GLN A 350 -13.71 7.98 15.00
CA GLN A 350 -13.74 9.06 16.00
C GLN A 350 -12.35 9.49 16.49
N THR A 351 -11.37 8.58 16.52
CA THR A 351 -10.00 8.90 16.93
C THR A 351 -9.34 9.79 15.88
N ALA A 352 -9.53 9.50 14.59
CA ALA A 352 -9.08 10.36 13.49
C ALA A 352 -9.66 11.78 13.62
N LEU A 353 -10.97 11.91 13.84
CA LEU A 353 -11.63 13.21 14.05
C LEU A 353 -11.05 14.00 15.22
N LYS A 354 -10.72 13.34 16.35
CA LYS A 354 -10.09 13.99 17.51
C LYS A 354 -8.69 14.52 17.15
N VAL A 355 -7.89 13.73 16.46
CA VAL A 355 -6.52 14.11 16.04
C VAL A 355 -6.58 15.24 15.02
N THR A 356 -7.41 15.14 13.99
CA THR A 356 -7.64 16.18 12.98
C THR A 356 -8.01 17.50 13.64
N ARG A 357 -8.97 17.49 14.58
CA ARG A 357 -9.38 18.71 15.29
C ARG A 357 -8.23 19.34 16.07
N ALA A 358 -7.44 18.53 16.79
CA ALA A 358 -6.30 19.03 17.55
C ALA A 358 -5.22 19.65 16.64
N ASN A 359 -4.92 19.00 15.50
CA ASN A 359 -3.91 19.47 14.55
C ASN A 359 -4.34 20.76 13.85
N LEU A 360 -5.58 20.86 13.38
CA LEU A 360 -6.09 22.05 12.71
C LEU A 360 -6.19 23.25 13.67
N ILE A 361 -6.62 23.04 14.92
CA ILE A 361 -6.59 24.10 15.95
C ILE A 361 -5.16 24.57 16.21
N LYS A 362 -4.21 23.64 16.33
CA LYS A 362 -2.79 23.97 16.53
C LYS A 362 -2.20 24.75 15.35
N ALA A 363 -2.70 24.50 14.14
CA ALA A 363 -2.31 25.21 12.92
C ALA A 363 -3.06 26.54 12.70
N ASP A 364 -3.96 26.93 13.62
CA ASP A 364 -4.83 28.11 13.50
C ASP A 364 -5.74 28.08 12.26
N ILE A 365 -6.19 26.87 11.89
CA ILE A 365 -7.08 26.64 10.75
C ILE A 365 -8.48 26.33 11.24
N TRP A 366 -9.45 27.16 10.83
CA TRP A 366 -10.86 26.92 11.15
C TRP A 366 -11.49 25.96 10.14
N ALA A 367 -11.77 24.73 10.61
CA ALA A 367 -12.51 23.73 9.85
C ALA A 367 -13.63 23.09 10.69
N LYS A 368 -14.64 22.55 10.00
CA LYS A 368 -15.59 21.62 10.61
C LYS A 368 -15.03 20.21 10.54
N VAL A 369 -15.08 19.49 11.65
CA VAL A 369 -14.58 18.11 11.75
C VAL A 369 -15.76 17.24 12.17
N ILE A 370 -16.28 16.48 11.22
CA ILE A 370 -17.57 15.77 11.32
C ILE A 370 -17.42 14.29 11.00
N TRP A 371 -18.36 13.49 11.50
CA TRP A 371 -18.43 12.09 11.12
C TRP A 371 -18.88 11.96 9.66
N GLY A 372 -18.29 11.03 8.92
CA GLY A 372 -18.70 10.75 7.55
C GLY A 372 -18.17 9.41 7.06
N ASP A 373 -18.99 8.70 6.29
CA ASP A 373 -18.64 7.43 5.67
C ASP A 373 -18.55 7.62 4.15
N ILE A 374 -17.43 7.17 3.55
CA ILE A 374 -17.25 7.24 2.10
C ILE A 374 -18.34 6.43 1.36
N GLY A 375 -18.91 5.39 1.97
CA GLY A 375 -20.00 4.61 1.39
C GLY A 375 -21.37 5.29 1.41
N ASN A 376 -21.53 6.41 2.14
CA ASN A 376 -22.81 7.07 2.33
C ASN A 376 -22.72 8.62 2.29
N PRO A 377 -22.48 9.21 1.10
CA PRO A 377 -22.39 10.67 0.94
C PRO A 377 -23.69 11.42 1.21
N ASN A 378 -24.86 10.75 1.17
CA ASN A 378 -26.15 11.39 1.44
C ASN A 378 -26.22 11.91 2.87
N VAL A 379 -25.85 11.09 3.86
CA VAL A 379 -25.83 11.49 5.28
C VAL A 379 -24.90 12.67 5.50
N LEU A 380 -23.70 12.63 4.90
CA LEU A 380 -22.76 13.73 4.95
C LEU A 380 -23.34 15.03 4.37
N SER A 381 -24.04 14.93 3.25
CA SER A 381 -24.67 16.07 2.58
C SER A 381 -25.78 16.68 3.43
N ASP A 382 -26.64 15.85 4.01
CA ASP A 382 -27.73 16.28 4.90
C ASP A 382 -27.16 16.95 6.16
N ASP A 383 -26.14 16.35 6.80
CA ASP A 383 -25.48 16.92 7.96
C ASP A 383 -24.86 18.30 7.67
N LEU A 384 -24.23 18.48 6.50
CA LEU A 384 -23.66 19.76 6.10
C LEU A 384 -24.75 20.82 5.86
N LYS A 385 -25.87 20.40 5.26
CA LYS A 385 -26.98 21.29 4.97
C LYS A 385 -27.69 21.73 6.24
N GLU A 386 -28.01 20.80 7.13
CA GLU A 386 -28.75 21.07 8.35
C GLU A 386 -27.93 21.86 9.37
N ASN A 387 -26.67 21.46 9.60
CA ASN A 387 -25.86 22.04 10.68
C ASN A 387 -25.10 23.31 10.27
N TYR A 388 -24.81 23.49 8.97
CA TYR A 388 -23.97 24.58 8.49
C TYR A 388 -24.53 25.33 7.29
N ASN A 389 -25.71 24.96 6.79
CA ASN A 389 -26.33 25.56 5.60
C ASN A 389 -25.39 25.57 4.37
N ILE A 390 -24.57 24.52 4.23
CA ILE A 390 -23.67 24.32 3.10
C ILE A 390 -24.12 23.11 2.31
N ASP A 391 -24.28 23.28 0.99
CA ASP A 391 -24.54 22.17 0.08
C ASP A 391 -23.21 21.50 -0.28
N LEU A 392 -23.13 20.17 -0.15
CA LEU A 392 -21.91 19.40 -0.49
C LEU A 392 -21.44 19.64 -1.94
N LYS A 393 -22.39 19.85 -2.85
CA LYS A 393 -22.13 20.18 -4.27
C LYS A 393 -21.41 21.50 -4.50
N ASP A 394 -21.38 22.39 -3.50
CA ASP A 394 -20.68 23.67 -3.57
C ASP A 394 -19.22 23.60 -3.09
N LEU A 395 -18.77 22.43 -2.64
CA LEU A 395 -17.41 22.17 -2.19
C LEU A 395 -16.61 21.41 -3.25
N LEU A 396 -15.31 21.66 -3.31
CA LEU A 396 -14.38 20.74 -3.95
C LEU A 396 -14.22 19.55 -3.01
N ASN A 397 -14.60 18.36 -3.49
CA ASN A 397 -14.43 17.14 -2.71
C ASN A 397 -13.04 16.57 -3.00
N VAL A 398 -12.31 16.24 -1.94
CA VAL A 398 -10.98 15.64 -2.03
C VAL A 398 -10.93 14.38 -1.20
N ARG A 399 -10.11 13.40 -1.63
CA ARG A 399 -9.76 12.23 -0.83
C ARG A 399 -8.51 11.56 -1.36
N THR A 400 -7.78 10.89 -0.48
CA THR A 400 -6.52 10.22 -0.83
C THR A 400 -6.56 8.78 -0.38
N PHE A 401 -6.31 7.85 -1.30
CA PHE A 401 -6.16 6.42 -1.05
C PHE A 401 -7.33 5.80 -0.28
N LEU A 402 -8.57 6.06 -0.73
CA LEU A 402 -9.75 5.73 0.06
C LEU A 402 -10.84 4.95 -0.69
N ASP A 403 -11.06 5.16 -1.99
CA ASP A 403 -12.13 4.46 -2.70
C ASP A 403 -11.86 2.95 -2.75
N HIS A 404 -10.59 2.53 -2.89
CA HIS A 404 -10.22 1.12 -2.82
C HIS A 404 -10.44 0.48 -1.45
N ASN A 405 -10.42 1.27 -0.37
CA ASN A 405 -10.58 0.81 1.01
C ASN A 405 -12.02 0.98 1.53
N ARG A 406 -12.98 1.22 0.63
CA ARG A 406 -14.40 1.25 0.98
C ARG A 406 -14.85 -0.10 1.53
N ILE A 407 -15.80 -0.08 2.46
CA ILE A 407 -16.42 -1.30 2.96
C ILE A 407 -17.19 -1.95 1.80
N TRP A 408 -16.98 -3.25 1.61
CA TRP A 408 -17.70 -3.98 0.58
C TRP A 408 -19.20 -4.04 0.85
N GLU A 409 -19.98 -3.66 -0.15
CA GLU A 409 -21.42 -3.82 -0.21
C GLU A 409 -21.76 -4.60 -1.48
N ASN A 410 -22.63 -5.61 -1.40
CA ASN A 410 -23.05 -6.29 -2.63
C ASN A 410 -23.84 -5.30 -3.51
N PRO A 411 -23.48 -5.15 -4.80
CA PRO A 411 -24.16 -4.22 -5.68
C PRO A 411 -25.62 -4.64 -5.85
N LYS A 412 -26.52 -3.66 -5.88
CA LYS A 412 -27.96 -3.88 -6.07
C LYS A 412 -28.31 -4.13 -7.54
N HIS A 413 -27.53 -3.55 -8.45
CA HIS A 413 -27.67 -3.67 -9.90
C HIS A 413 -26.41 -4.33 -10.45
N ILE A 414 -26.59 -5.55 -10.96
CA ILE A 414 -25.51 -6.33 -11.57
C ILE A 414 -25.75 -6.34 -13.08
N ASP A 415 -24.78 -5.85 -13.85
CA ASP A 415 -24.83 -5.96 -15.30
C ASP A 415 -24.32 -7.35 -15.73
N LYS A 416 -25.25 -8.20 -16.16
CA LYS A 416 -24.96 -9.56 -16.62
C LYS A 416 -24.09 -9.59 -17.90
N ASN A 417 -24.02 -8.49 -18.63
CA ASN A 417 -23.22 -8.37 -19.84
C ASN A 417 -21.86 -7.70 -19.59
N ARG A 418 -21.59 -7.24 -18.36
CA ARG A 418 -20.28 -6.67 -18.03
C ARG A 418 -19.21 -7.74 -18.22
N ILE A 419 -18.15 -7.38 -18.92
CA ILE A 419 -16.93 -8.18 -19.05
C ILE A 419 -15.78 -7.25 -18.69
N SER A 420 -15.27 -7.42 -17.47
CA SER A 420 -14.18 -6.62 -16.94
C SER A 420 -12.91 -6.78 -17.78
N LYS A 421 -12.10 -5.73 -17.83
CA LYS A 421 -10.71 -5.79 -18.32
C LYS A 421 -9.69 -5.97 -17.19
N SER A 422 -10.15 -5.88 -15.94
CA SER A 422 -9.30 -6.06 -14.78
C SER A 422 -8.81 -7.49 -14.71
N THR A 423 -7.58 -7.64 -14.24
CA THR A 423 -6.99 -8.92 -13.89
C THR A 423 -6.98 -9.16 -12.39
N GLY A 424 -7.46 -8.20 -11.58
CA GLY A 424 -7.35 -8.18 -10.13
C GLY A 424 -7.74 -9.48 -9.43
N ALA A 425 -7.19 -9.69 -8.24
CA ALA A 425 -7.56 -10.79 -7.37
C ALA A 425 -8.25 -10.21 -6.14
N PHE A 426 -9.58 -10.34 -6.09
CA PHE A 426 -10.39 -9.74 -5.03
C PHE A 426 -10.98 -10.80 -4.10
N ALA A 427 -10.96 -10.48 -2.81
CA ALA A 427 -11.51 -11.30 -1.76
C ALA A 427 -12.40 -10.46 -0.84
N TYR A 428 -13.40 -11.10 -0.27
CA TYR A 428 -14.11 -10.58 0.90
C TYR A 428 -14.35 -11.73 1.85
N ARG A 429 -13.70 -11.68 3.03
CA ARG A 429 -13.83 -12.72 4.06
C ARG A 429 -13.57 -14.12 3.51
N GLY A 430 -12.49 -14.26 2.74
CA GLY A 430 -12.04 -15.53 2.14
C GLY A 430 -12.78 -15.96 0.88
N LYS A 431 -13.92 -15.34 0.54
CA LYS A 431 -14.64 -15.63 -0.70
C LYS A 431 -14.07 -14.84 -1.86
N ARG A 432 -13.91 -15.47 -3.02
CA ARG A 432 -13.54 -14.77 -4.24
C ARG A 432 -14.67 -13.85 -4.68
N ILE A 433 -14.30 -12.65 -5.12
CA ILE A 433 -15.19 -11.72 -5.81
C ILE A 433 -14.71 -11.63 -7.26
N SER A 434 -15.64 -11.78 -8.21
CA SER A 434 -15.37 -11.60 -9.63
C SER A 434 -15.05 -10.14 -9.97
N ASN A 435 -14.18 -9.92 -10.96
CA ASN A 435 -13.81 -8.56 -11.40
C ASN A 435 -15.01 -7.77 -11.93
N ASN A 436 -15.96 -8.43 -12.60
CA ASN A 436 -17.21 -7.80 -13.05
C ASN A 436 -18.02 -7.23 -11.86
N LEU A 437 -18.12 -8.00 -10.77
CA LEU A 437 -18.86 -7.57 -9.57
C LEU A 437 -18.15 -6.43 -8.83
N VAL A 438 -16.81 -6.39 -8.85
CA VAL A 438 -16.04 -5.26 -8.28
C VAL A 438 -16.29 -3.97 -9.06
N GLU A 439 -16.35 -4.05 -10.39
CA GLU A 439 -16.71 -2.90 -11.23
C GLU A 439 -18.15 -2.43 -11.00
N ASP A 440 -19.13 -3.34 -10.91
CA ASP A 440 -20.51 -2.97 -10.56
C ASP A 440 -20.60 -2.32 -9.17
N ASN A 441 -19.87 -2.85 -8.19
CA ASN A 441 -19.77 -2.26 -6.86
C ASN A 441 -19.13 -0.86 -6.90
N LEU A 442 -18.05 -0.68 -7.66
CA LEU A 442 -17.40 0.62 -7.83
C LEU A 442 -18.32 1.62 -8.54
N LEU A 443 -19.07 1.17 -9.55
CA LEU A 443 -20.04 1.99 -10.26
C LEU A 443 -21.11 2.52 -9.30
N GLU A 444 -21.75 1.64 -8.52
CA GLU A 444 -22.75 2.07 -7.56
C GLU A 444 -22.18 3.02 -6.51
N HIS A 445 -20.96 2.76 -6.03
CA HIS A 445 -20.25 3.65 -5.11
C HIS A 445 -20.05 5.05 -5.70
N LEU A 446 -19.53 5.16 -6.93
CA LEU A 446 -19.31 6.45 -7.59
C LEU A 446 -20.63 7.15 -7.95
N GLN A 447 -21.69 6.39 -8.27
CA GLN A 447 -23.03 6.95 -8.51
C GLN A 447 -23.62 7.59 -7.26
N LYS A 448 -23.36 7.07 -6.05
CA LYS A 448 -23.75 7.74 -4.80
C LYS A 448 -23.09 9.12 -4.67
N TRP A 449 -21.84 9.26 -5.11
CA TRP A 449 -21.07 10.50 -5.03
C TRP A 449 -21.37 11.49 -6.16
N SER A 450 -21.71 10.99 -7.35
CA SER A 450 -21.86 11.78 -8.57
C SER A 450 -22.70 13.06 -8.38
N PRO A 451 -23.91 13.04 -7.79
CA PRO A 451 -24.73 14.24 -7.58
C PRO A 451 -24.06 15.35 -6.77
N TYR A 452 -23.08 15.01 -5.94
CA TYR A 452 -22.39 15.93 -5.04
C TYR A 452 -21.06 16.41 -5.57
N VAL A 453 -20.48 15.74 -6.57
CA VAL A 453 -19.15 16.06 -7.08
C VAL A 453 -19.14 16.53 -8.54
N SER A 454 -20.26 16.45 -9.26
CA SER A 454 -20.30 16.83 -10.68
C SER A 454 -19.88 18.29 -10.95
N LYS A 455 -20.18 19.23 -10.05
CA LYS A 455 -19.99 20.68 -10.27
C LYS A 455 -18.52 21.11 -10.15
N PHE A 456 -17.95 21.00 -8.96
CA PHE A 456 -16.57 21.44 -8.70
C PHE A 456 -15.54 20.31 -8.81
N GLY A 457 -16.03 19.06 -8.83
CA GLY A 457 -15.23 17.87 -9.03
C GLY A 457 -14.91 17.11 -7.75
N LEU A 458 -14.38 15.92 -7.98
CA LEU A 458 -13.76 15.06 -7.01
C LEU A 458 -12.27 14.96 -7.36
N LEU A 459 -11.42 15.62 -6.57
CA LEU A 459 -9.97 15.50 -6.67
C LEU A 459 -9.49 14.33 -5.82
N LEU A 460 -9.03 13.27 -6.45
CA LEU A 460 -8.61 12.06 -5.76
C LEU A 460 -7.19 11.64 -6.15
N ILE A 461 -6.46 11.15 -5.15
CA ILE A 461 -5.24 10.37 -5.34
C ILE A 461 -5.62 8.92 -5.05
N GLU A 462 -5.43 8.00 -5.99
CA GLU A 462 -5.88 6.62 -5.82
C GLU A 462 -4.80 5.59 -6.15
N LEU A 463 -4.85 4.47 -5.43
CA LEU A 463 -3.98 3.31 -5.59
C LEU A 463 -4.61 2.29 -6.55
N HIS A 464 -3.77 1.68 -7.37
CA HIS A 464 -4.15 0.79 -8.46
C HIS A 464 -3.29 -0.48 -8.46
N THR A 465 -3.88 -1.57 -8.95
CA THR A 465 -3.16 -2.79 -9.28
C THR A 465 -2.59 -2.72 -10.70
N VAL A 466 -1.69 -3.65 -11.03
CA VAL A 466 -1.05 -3.79 -12.34
C VAL A 466 -1.14 -5.26 -12.77
N ASN A 467 -1.38 -5.51 -14.06
CA ASN A 467 -1.41 -6.87 -14.63
C ASN A 467 -0.17 -7.68 -14.20
N PRO A 468 -0.32 -8.93 -13.71
CA PRO A 468 0.78 -9.71 -13.13
C PRO A 468 1.90 -9.99 -14.13
N LYS A 469 1.59 -10.19 -15.42
CA LYS A 469 2.59 -10.35 -16.48
C LYS A 469 3.38 -9.07 -16.69
N LEU A 470 2.73 -7.92 -16.63
CA LEU A 470 3.41 -6.62 -16.73
C LEU A 470 4.28 -6.35 -15.50
N THR A 471 3.81 -6.70 -14.30
CA THR A 471 4.57 -6.63 -13.04
C THR A 471 5.81 -7.51 -13.10
N ALA A 472 5.68 -8.78 -13.52
CA ALA A 472 6.79 -9.72 -13.64
C ALA A 472 7.89 -9.24 -14.62
N ASN A 473 7.50 -8.51 -15.67
CA ASN A 473 8.45 -7.91 -16.62
C ASN A 473 9.12 -6.63 -16.10
N ASN A 474 8.70 -6.12 -14.94
CA ASN A 474 9.15 -4.84 -14.39
C ASN A 474 9.54 -4.90 -12.90
N LEU A 475 10.00 -6.06 -12.43
CA LEU A 475 10.49 -6.23 -11.06
C LEU A 475 11.57 -5.21 -10.70
N GLY A 476 11.40 -4.53 -9.57
CA GLY A 476 12.27 -3.43 -9.16
C GLY A 476 11.97 -2.09 -9.84
N LYS A 477 10.87 -1.97 -10.60
CA LYS A 477 10.38 -0.68 -11.13
C LYS A 477 9.02 -0.27 -10.57
N THR A 478 8.31 -1.20 -9.94
CA THR A 478 6.98 -0.99 -9.37
C THR A 478 6.85 -1.75 -8.04
N PRO A 479 6.14 -1.21 -7.05
CA PRO A 479 5.78 -1.91 -5.81
C PRO A 479 4.48 -2.74 -5.91
N ALA A 480 3.97 -2.98 -7.14
CA ALA A 480 2.66 -3.58 -7.37
C ALA A 480 2.45 -4.92 -6.65
N THR A 481 3.44 -5.82 -6.60
CA THR A 481 3.30 -7.11 -5.89
C THR A 481 3.01 -6.90 -4.40
N ALA A 482 3.76 -6.01 -3.76
CA ALA A 482 3.56 -5.70 -2.35
C ALA A 482 2.18 -5.08 -2.09
N TYR A 483 1.74 -4.16 -2.95
CA TYR A 483 0.42 -3.54 -2.82
C TYR A 483 -0.73 -4.52 -3.09
N ASP A 484 -0.63 -5.36 -4.11
CA ASP A 484 -1.61 -6.42 -4.37
C ASP A 484 -1.74 -7.35 -3.15
N ALA A 485 -0.63 -7.67 -2.49
CA ALA A 485 -0.65 -8.49 -1.29
C ALA A 485 -1.27 -7.79 -0.08
N THR A 486 -0.83 -6.56 0.24
CA THR A 486 -1.36 -5.86 1.41
C THR A 486 -2.86 -5.61 1.28
N HIS A 487 -3.33 -5.24 0.08
CA HIS A 487 -4.73 -4.89 -0.16
C HIS A 487 -5.60 -6.14 -0.39
N GLY A 488 -5.13 -7.12 -1.17
CA GLY A 488 -5.89 -8.33 -1.46
C GLY A 488 -6.16 -9.19 -0.23
N PHE A 489 -5.18 -9.34 0.68
CA PHE A 489 -5.37 -10.09 1.93
C PHE A 489 -6.12 -9.31 3.02
N SER A 490 -6.36 -8.02 2.83
CA SER A 490 -7.10 -7.17 3.79
C SER A 490 -8.45 -6.70 3.26
N ASP A 491 -9.00 -7.40 2.25
CA ASP A 491 -10.31 -7.13 1.65
C ASP A 491 -10.44 -5.69 1.09
N GLN A 492 -9.40 -5.23 0.39
CA GLN A 492 -9.37 -3.94 -0.30
C GLN A 492 -9.32 -4.11 -1.83
N TYR A 493 -9.87 -3.14 -2.56
CA TYR A 493 -10.28 -3.29 -3.97
C TYR A 493 -9.53 -2.34 -4.91
N ILE A 494 -8.20 -2.49 -4.99
CA ILE A 494 -7.39 -1.75 -5.94
C ILE A 494 -7.57 -2.31 -7.36
N ILE A 495 -8.00 -1.47 -8.30
CA ILE A 495 -8.26 -1.85 -9.70
C ILE A 495 -7.36 -1.05 -10.65
N GLU A 496 -7.10 -1.57 -11.84
CA GLU A 496 -6.25 -0.91 -12.84
C GLU A 496 -6.79 0.50 -13.18
N THR A 497 -5.89 1.45 -13.44
CA THR A 497 -6.26 2.88 -13.60
C THR A 497 -7.25 3.14 -14.74
N ASP A 498 -7.10 2.44 -15.86
CA ASP A 498 -7.99 2.56 -17.01
C ASP A 498 -9.38 1.99 -16.71
N VAL A 499 -9.46 0.90 -15.95
CA VAL A 499 -10.73 0.34 -15.48
C VAL A 499 -11.41 1.29 -14.51
N PHE A 500 -10.69 1.84 -13.53
CA PHE A 500 -11.25 2.83 -12.59
C PHE A 500 -11.84 4.03 -13.33
N ASN A 501 -11.10 4.61 -14.28
CA ASN A 501 -11.55 5.76 -15.04
C ASN A 501 -12.73 5.43 -15.98
N SER A 502 -12.79 4.21 -16.52
CA SER A 502 -13.93 3.75 -17.33
C SER A 502 -15.20 3.64 -16.49
N VAL A 503 -15.11 3.05 -15.29
CA VAL A 503 -16.24 2.95 -14.36
C VAL A 503 -16.67 4.33 -13.84
N ALA A 504 -15.72 5.24 -13.60
CA ALA A 504 -16.03 6.62 -13.24
C ALA A 504 -16.84 7.32 -14.35
N ALA A 505 -16.44 7.15 -15.62
CA ALA A 505 -17.17 7.69 -16.75
C ALA A 505 -18.60 7.12 -16.87
N GLU A 506 -18.79 5.82 -16.58
CA GLU A 506 -20.12 5.20 -16.49
C GLU A 506 -20.98 5.82 -15.37
N ALA A 507 -20.37 6.29 -14.27
CA ALA A 507 -21.03 7.03 -13.20
C ALA A 507 -21.30 8.51 -13.53
N GLY A 508 -20.98 8.96 -14.75
CA GLY A 508 -21.09 10.35 -15.19
C GLY A 508 -19.98 11.26 -14.66
N LEU A 509 -18.85 10.70 -14.26
CA LEU A 509 -17.70 11.40 -13.69
C LEU A 509 -16.45 11.19 -14.56
N PHE A 510 -16.03 12.23 -15.27
CA PHE A 510 -14.97 12.15 -16.26
C PHE A 510 -13.68 12.77 -15.74
N PRO A 511 -12.52 12.12 -15.94
CA PRO A 511 -11.22 12.69 -15.56
C PRO A 511 -10.88 13.88 -16.45
N ASP A 512 -10.49 15.01 -15.84
CA ASP A 512 -9.91 16.15 -16.56
C ASP A 512 -8.55 15.75 -17.17
N PRO A 513 -8.41 15.68 -18.51
CA PRO A 513 -7.19 15.21 -19.15
C PRO A 513 -5.97 16.11 -18.88
N ALA A 514 -6.19 17.40 -18.59
CA ALA A 514 -5.10 18.32 -18.27
C ALA A 514 -4.50 18.01 -16.89
N ILE A 515 -5.30 17.43 -16.00
CA ILE A 515 -4.97 17.15 -14.61
C ILE A 515 -4.53 15.71 -14.40
N PHE A 516 -5.08 14.75 -15.15
CA PHE A 516 -4.80 13.34 -14.95
C PHE A 516 -3.30 13.04 -14.98
N ARG A 517 -2.78 12.42 -13.92
CA ARG A 517 -1.38 11.97 -13.82
C ARG A 517 -1.33 10.55 -13.27
N ARG A 518 -0.30 9.81 -13.67
CA ARG A 518 -0.01 8.45 -13.22
C ARG A 518 1.41 8.38 -12.65
N PHE A 519 1.63 7.50 -11.68
CA PHE A 519 2.91 7.32 -11.01
C PHE A 519 3.31 5.85 -10.92
N PRO A 520 4.44 5.46 -11.55
CA PRO A 520 5.14 6.24 -12.59
C PRO A 520 4.25 6.54 -13.80
N ASP A 521 4.63 7.48 -14.66
CA ASP A 521 3.92 7.73 -15.92
C ASP A 521 4.27 6.64 -16.96
N ALA A 522 3.72 5.46 -16.73
CA ALA A 522 3.89 4.24 -17.52
C ALA A 522 2.74 3.28 -17.20
N ASP A 523 2.61 2.18 -17.93
CA ASP A 523 1.54 1.19 -17.70
C ASP A 523 1.72 0.38 -16.41
N ILE A 524 2.89 0.51 -15.76
CA ILE A 524 3.16 -0.02 -14.41
C ILE A 524 2.77 0.97 -13.29
N ALA A 525 1.96 1.98 -13.60
CA ALA A 525 1.46 2.93 -12.62
C ALA A 525 0.69 2.22 -11.52
N THR A 526 1.01 2.57 -10.28
CA THR A 526 0.27 2.09 -9.10
C THR A 526 -0.48 3.22 -8.42
N VAL A 527 -0.21 4.48 -8.77
CA VAL A 527 -0.94 5.64 -8.23
C VAL A 527 -1.40 6.53 -9.35
N SER A 528 -2.62 7.08 -9.25
CA SER A 528 -3.10 8.14 -10.12
C SER A 528 -3.60 9.36 -9.36
N ILE A 529 -3.63 10.50 -10.02
CA ILE A 529 -4.28 11.72 -9.55
C ILE A 529 -5.33 12.08 -10.59
N ASN A 530 -6.60 12.17 -10.17
CA ASN A 530 -7.73 12.51 -11.01
C ASN A 530 -8.46 13.72 -10.42
N LEU A 531 -8.92 14.63 -11.28
CA LEU A 531 -10.05 15.51 -10.98
C LEU A 531 -11.22 15.02 -11.82
N LEU A 532 -12.13 14.28 -11.20
CA LEU A 532 -13.34 13.78 -11.86
C LEU A 532 -14.45 14.83 -11.80
N LYS A 533 -15.11 15.11 -12.92
CA LYS A 533 -16.21 16.11 -13.01
C LYS A 533 -17.40 15.58 -13.81
N GLY A 534 -18.56 16.19 -13.62
CA GLY A 534 -19.70 15.99 -14.51
C GLY A 534 -19.43 16.59 -15.90
N ASN A 535 -20.30 16.24 -16.85
CA ASN A 535 -20.30 16.84 -18.18
C ASN A 535 -20.62 18.34 -18.18
#